data_AF-A0A7J8XYK9-F1
#
_entry.id   AF-A0A7J8XYK9-F1
#
_cell.length_a   1.000
_cell.length_b   1.000
_cell.length_c   1.000
_cell.angle_alpha   90.00
_cell.angle_beta   90.00
_cell.angle_gamma   90.00
#
_symmetry.space_group_name_H-M   'P 1'
#
loop_
_entity.id
_entity.type
_entity.pdbx_description
1 polymer ?
#
loop_
_entity_poly.entity_id
_entity_poly.type
_entity_poly.pdbx_seq_one_letter_code
_entity_poly.pdbx_strand_id
1 'polypeptide(L)'
;MTSTTLSTSPPLLPRPSIEPTQPPVSNDPPSFTPIHDASDINQIELLSVSWNQDYGCFAAGTSQDFRIYNCQPFKETFRRNLKTGGFKIVEMLFRCNILALVGGESNSHYPPNKVIIWDDHQSRCIGEFAFRSEVRAVKLRRDRIVVVLEHKIYVYGFM
;
A
#
# COMPACT_ATOMS: atom_id res chain seq x y z
N MET A 1 -27.39 33.42 58.80
CA MET A 1 -27.53 31.95 58.76
C MET A 1 -26.19 31.36 58.33
N THR A 2 -25.66 30.45 59.16
CA THR A 2 -24.64 29.40 58.89
C THR A 2 -23.27 29.87 58.36
N SER A 3 -22.21 30.06 59.17
CA SER A 3 -21.40 29.15 60.01
C SER A 3 -20.71 27.99 59.28
N THR A 4 -19.37 28.13 59.20
CA THR A 4 -18.33 27.18 58.80
C THR A 4 -18.18 26.04 59.80
N THR A 5 -17.95 24.81 59.35
CA THR A 5 -17.56 23.66 60.20
C THR A 5 -16.21 23.07 59.77
N LEU A 6 -15.40 22.76 60.78
CA LEU A 6 -14.11 22.07 60.73
C LEU A 6 -14.30 20.56 60.94
N SER A 7 -13.44 19.80 60.25
CA SER A 7 -12.78 18.51 60.56
C SER A 7 -13.36 17.55 61.62
N THR A 8 -13.45 16.26 61.28
CA THR A 8 -12.91 15.15 62.08
C THR A 8 -12.78 13.88 61.24
N SER A 9 -11.64 13.19 61.37
CA SER A 9 -11.25 11.97 60.65
C SER A 9 -11.90 10.69 61.26
N PRO A 10 -12.00 9.59 60.49
CA PRO A 10 -12.85 8.43 60.82
C PRO A 10 -12.17 7.35 61.68
N PRO A 11 -12.93 6.49 62.38
CA PRO A 11 -12.39 5.28 63.00
C PRO A 11 -12.18 4.15 61.98
N LEU A 12 -11.05 3.44 62.11
CA LEU A 12 -10.60 2.34 61.25
C LEU A 12 -11.36 1.03 61.55
N LEU A 13 -11.90 0.38 60.52
CA LEU A 13 -12.45 -0.98 60.59
C LEU A 13 -11.35 -2.03 60.32
N PRO A 14 -11.41 -3.23 60.96
CA PRO A 14 -10.41 -4.26 60.77
C PRO A 14 -10.51 -4.91 59.38
N ARG A 15 -9.35 -5.13 58.75
CA ARG A 15 -9.19 -5.67 57.40
C ARG A 15 -9.35 -7.21 57.41
N PRO A 16 -10.19 -7.81 56.56
CA PRO A 16 -10.26 -9.26 56.41
C PRO A 16 -9.05 -9.79 55.64
N SER A 17 -8.50 -10.91 56.11
CA SER A 17 -7.40 -11.66 55.52
C SER A 17 -7.80 -12.31 54.19
N ILE A 18 -7.11 -11.96 53.10
CA ILE A 18 -7.28 -12.54 51.76
C ILE A 18 -6.17 -13.58 51.57
N GLU A 19 -6.53 -14.86 51.47
CA GLU A 19 -5.67 -15.91 50.93
C GLU A 19 -5.51 -15.72 49.41
N PRO A 20 -4.30 -15.84 48.83
CA PRO A 20 -4.12 -15.74 47.38
C PRO A 20 -4.49 -17.07 46.70
N THR A 21 -5.60 -17.08 45.96
CA THR A 21 -5.92 -18.15 45.02
C THR A 21 -4.99 -18.05 43.80
N GLN A 22 -4.14 -19.06 43.57
CA GLN A 22 -3.30 -19.15 42.37
C GLN A 22 -4.16 -19.35 41.11
N PRO A 23 -3.89 -18.64 40.00
CA PRO A 23 -4.52 -18.95 38.71
C PRO A 23 -3.93 -20.25 38.12
N PRO A 24 -4.72 -21.06 37.39
CA PRO A 24 -4.20 -22.25 36.74
C PRO A 24 -3.23 -21.86 35.62
N VAL A 25 -2.03 -22.44 35.66
CA VAL A 25 -1.00 -22.29 34.62
C VAL A 25 -1.33 -23.24 33.48
N SER A 26 -1.99 -22.73 32.43
CA SER A 26 -2.13 -23.42 31.14
C SER A 26 -0.92 -23.07 30.27
N ASN A 27 -0.05 -24.04 29.99
CA ASN A 27 1.19 -23.89 29.22
C ASN A 27 1.00 -24.02 27.69
N ASP A 28 -0.17 -23.66 27.17
CA ASP A 28 -0.39 -23.68 25.71
C ASP A 28 -0.04 -22.32 25.11
N PRO A 29 0.78 -22.26 24.04
CA PRO A 29 1.01 -21.02 23.32
C PRO A 29 -0.31 -20.55 22.70
N PRO A 30 -0.62 -19.23 22.70
CA PRO A 30 -1.81 -18.74 22.02
C PRO A 30 -1.68 -19.02 20.53
N SER A 31 -2.45 -20.00 20.06
CA SER A 31 -2.67 -20.20 18.64
C SER A 31 -3.44 -18.98 18.14
N PHE A 32 -2.73 -18.08 17.46
CA PHE A 32 -3.35 -17.03 16.65
C PHE A 32 -4.07 -17.72 15.49
N THR A 33 -5.30 -18.18 15.72
CA THR A 33 -6.23 -18.42 14.62
C THR A 33 -6.79 -17.06 14.23
N PRO A 34 -6.50 -16.54 13.03
CA PRO A 34 -7.18 -15.35 12.57
C PRO A 34 -8.67 -15.70 12.52
N ILE A 35 -9.47 -14.96 13.28
CA ILE A 35 -10.92 -14.98 13.19
C ILE A 35 -11.23 -14.53 11.75
N HIS A 36 -11.46 -15.49 10.86
CA HIS A 36 -12.01 -15.21 9.55
C HIS A 36 -13.49 -14.88 9.75
N ASP A 37 -13.76 -13.62 10.06
CA ASP A 37 -15.09 -13.06 9.87
C ASP A 37 -15.39 -13.13 8.38
N ALA A 38 -16.22 -14.09 8.02
CA ALA A 38 -16.79 -14.29 6.70
C ALA A 38 -17.73 -13.12 6.37
N SER A 39 -17.14 -12.00 5.97
CA SER A 39 -17.77 -11.04 5.08
C SER A 39 -16.82 -10.90 3.89
N ASP A 40 -17.29 -11.25 2.70
CA ASP A 40 -16.64 -10.98 1.42
C ASP A 40 -16.51 -9.45 1.25
N ILE A 41 -15.55 -8.86 1.94
CA ILE A 41 -15.04 -7.54 1.58
C ILE A 41 -14.22 -7.81 0.33
N ASN A 42 -14.56 -7.16 -0.79
CA ASN A 42 -13.64 -7.05 -1.93
C ASN A 42 -12.32 -6.45 -1.44
N GLN A 43 -11.40 -7.28 -0.93
CA GLN A 43 -10.17 -6.82 -0.30
C GLN A 43 -9.26 -6.33 -1.41
N ILE A 44 -9.08 -5.01 -1.47
CA ILE A 44 -8.11 -4.38 -2.35
C ILE A 44 -6.73 -4.70 -1.76
N GLU A 45 -5.98 -5.54 -2.45
CA GLU A 45 -4.63 -5.96 -2.05
C GLU A 45 -3.61 -4.95 -2.59
N LEU A 46 -2.59 -4.63 -1.80
CA LEU A 46 -1.46 -3.82 -2.24
C LEU A 46 -0.44 -4.71 -2.93
N LEU A 47 -0.19 -4.47 -4.23
CA LEU A 47 0.72 -5.27 -5.04
C LEU A 47 2.12 -4.66 -5.13
N SER A 48 2.22 -3.34 -5.12
CA SER A 48 3.49 -2.64 -5.29
C SER A 48 3.48 -1.24 -4.69
N VAL A 49 4.66 -0.78 -4.27
CA VAL A 49 4.94 0.60 -3.88
C VAL A 49 6.27 1.03 -4.50
N SER A 50 6.32 2.23 -5.07
CA SER A 50 7.54 2.78 -5.67
C SER A 50 7.62 4.28 -5.40
N TRP A 51 8.81 4.74 -5.01
CA TRP A 51 9.09 6.17 -4.93
C TRP A 51 9.32 6.74 -6.31
N ASN A 52 8.91 7.98 -6.52
CA ASN A 52 9.44 8.75 -7.64
C ASN A 52 10.89 9.17 -7.38
N GLN A 53 11.55 9.70 -8.40
CA GLN A 53 13.00 9.91 -8.46
C GLN A 53 13.50 10.99 -7.48
N ASP A 54 12.64 11.90 -7.02
CA ASP A 54 12.98 12.93 -6.03
C ASP A 54 12.42 12.63 -4.63
N TYR A 55 11.85 11.43 -4.43
CA TYR A 55 11.24 10.97 -3.18
C TYR A 55 10.11 11.88 -2.65
N GLY A 56 9.61 12.80 -3.46
CA GLY A 56 8.50 13.70 -3.09
C GLY A 56 7.14 13.03 -3.21
N CYS A 57 7.04 11.97 -4.01
CA CYS A 57 5.81 11.21 -4.23
C CYS A 57 6.11 9.70 -4.26
N PHE A 58 5.07 8.90 -4.06
CA PHE A 58 5.13 7.47 -4.32
C PHE A 58 3.86 6.99 -5.03
N ALA A 59 4.02 5.94 -5.82
CA ALA A 59 2.93 5.21 -6.41
C ALA A 59 2.63 3.95 -5.59
N ALA A 60 1.35 3.59 -5.49
CA ALA A 60 0.87 2.33 -4.95
C ALA A 60 0.01 1.64 -6.01
N GLY A 61 0.43 0.47 -6.46
CA GLY A 61 -0.36 -0.41 -7.32
C GLY A 61 -1.15 -1.41 -6.48
N THR A 62 -2.43 -1.59 -6.76
CA THR A 62 -3.33 -2.49 -6.02
C THR A 62 -3.90 -3.57 -6.93
N SER A 63 -4.68 -4.51 -6.38
CA SER A 63 -5.39 -5.55 -7.13
C SER A 63 -6.50 -5.01 -8.05
N GLN A 64 -6.89 -3.73 -7.93
CA GLN A 64 -7.98 -3.12 -8.70
C GLN A 64 -7.65 -1.78 -9.36
N ASP A 65 -6.68 -1.05 -8.82
CA ASP A 65 -6.37 0.33 -9.20
C ASP A 65 -4.88 0.65 -9.02
N PHE A 66 -4.50 1.89 -9.31
CA PHE A 66 -3.28 2.47 -8.77
C PHE A 66 -3.53 3.88 -8.27
N ARG A 67 -2.66 4.32 -7.37
CA ARG A 67 -2.78 5.57 -6.62
C ARG A 67 -1.43 6.26 -6.54
N ILE A 68 -1.42 7.59 -6.68
CA ILE A 68 -0.24 8.42 -6.48
C ILE A 68 -0.44 9.27 -5.24
N TYR A 69 0.56 9.28 -4.36
CA TYR A 69 0.56 10.04 -3.13
C TYR A 69 1.70 11.06 -3.15
N ASN A 70 1.40 12.28 -2.71
CA ASN A 70 2.41 13.22 -2.27
C ASN A 70 2.85 12.88 -0.84
N CYS A 71 4.13 13.05 -0.53
CA CYS A 71 4.67 12.67 0.78
C CYS A 71 4.56 13.80 1.79
N GLN A 72 4.70 15.06 1.35
CA GLN A 72 4.64 16.23 2.21
C GLN A 72 3.88 17.40 1.56
N PRO A 73 2.70 17.80 2.09
CA PRO A 73 1.91 17.04 3.07
C PRO A 73 1.46 15.70 2.48
N PHE A 74 1.29 14.69 3.34
CA PHE A 74 0.79 13.39 2.92
C PHE A 74 -0.62 13.51 2.35
N LYS A 75 -0.79 13.19 1.06
CA LYS A 75 -2.07 13.34 0.37
C LYS A 75 -2.14 12.45 -0.86
N GLU A 76 -3.28 11.78 -1.08
CA GLU A 76 -3.58 11.16 -2.37
C GLU A 76 -3.72 12.25 -3.44
N THR A 77 -2.84 12.25 -4.42
CA THR A 77 -2.88 13.20 -5.55
C THR A 77 -3.93 12.77 -6.54
N PHE A 78 -3.91 11.50 -6.96
CA PHE A 78 -4.92 10.92 -7.82
C PHE A 78 -4.94 9.39 -7.74
N ARG A 79 -6.04 8.83 -8.23
CA ARG A 79 -6.29 7.40 -8.37
C ARG A 79 -6.84 7.12 -9.76
N ARG A 80 -6.45 5.97 -10.32
CA ARG A 80 -6.98 5.45 -11.58
C ARG A 80 -7.38 4.00 -11.42
N ASN A 81 -8.64 3.72 -11.72
CA ASN A 81 -9.16 2.37 -11.91
C ASN A 81 -9.46 2.21 -13.40
N LEU A 82 -8.70 1.35 -14.08
CA LEU A 82 -8.85 1.11 -15.51
C LEU A 82 -9.87 0.00 -15.83
N LYS A 83 -10.65 -0.46 -14.83
CA LYS A 83 -11.71 -1.47 -14.90
C LYS A 83 -11.29 -2.88 -15.34
N THR A 84 -10.00 -3.15 -15.45
CA THR A 84 -9.48 -4.39 -16.03
C THR A 84 -8.54 -5.16 -15.10
N GLY A 85 -8.46 -4.76 -13.82
CA GLY A 85 -7.60 -5.37 -12.82
C GLY A 85 -6.48 -4.44 -12.34
N GLY A 86 -5.63 -5.00 -11.49
CA GLY A 86 -4.59 -4.29 -10.76
C GLY A 86 -3.28 -4.07 -11.50
N PHE A 87 -2.37 -3.33 -10.87
CA PHE A 87 -1.04 -3.03 -11.39
C PHE A 87 0.05 -3.46 -10.41
N LYS A 88 0.96 -4.31 -10.88
CA LYS A 88 2.12 -4.77 -10.09
C LYS A 88 3.34 -3.87 -10.24
N ILE A 89 3.37 -3.02 -11.27
CA ILE A 89 4.40 -1.99 -11.44
C ILE A 89 3.69 -0.71 -11.87
N VAL A 90 3.95 0.36 -11.12
CA VAL A 90 3.54 1.73 -11.42
C VAL A 90 4.76 2.60 -11.21
N GLU A 91 5.45 2.97 -12.29
CA GLU A 91 6.67 3.78 -12.20
C GLU A 91 6.42 5.19 -12.69
N MET A 92 6.70 6.17 -11.84
CA MET A 92 6.54 7.60 -12.15
C MET A 92 7.74 8.12 -12.93
N LEU A 93 7.52 9.07 -13.85
CA LEU A 93 8.59 9.96 -14.33
C LEU A 93 8.56 11.28 -13.56
N PHE A 94 9.41 11.39 -12.53
CA PHE A 94 9.44 12.49 -11.57
C PHE A 94 8.04 12.81 -11.05
N ARG A 95 7.56 14.05 -11.27
CA ARG A 95 6.19 14.48 -10.98
C ARG A 95 5.46 14.89 -12.27
N CYS A 96 5.87 14.31 -13.39
CA CYS A 96 5.19 14.48 -14.67
C CYS A 96 3.90 13.65 -14.70
N ASN A 97 3.11 13.85 -15.76
CA ASN A 97 1.92 13.06 -16.10
C ASN A 97 2.23 11.71 -16.74
N ILE A 98 3.51 11.36 -16.92
CA ILE A 98 3.94 10.12 -17.58
C ILE A 98 4.20 9.03 -16.55
N LEU A 99 3.53 7.89 -16.74
CA LEU A 99 3.68 6.69 -15.93
C LEU A 99 4.05 5.50 -16.82
N ALA A 100 4.85 4.57 -16.30
CA ALA A 100 4.98 3.24 -16.87
C ALA A 100 4.20 2.23 -16.03
N LEU A 101 3.29 1.51 -16.65
CA LEU A 101 2.39 0.57 -16.01
C LEU A 101 2.65 -0.86 -16.50
N VAL A 102 2.63 -1.83 -15.59
CA VAL A 102 2.55 -3.26 -15.90
C VAL A 102 1.44 -3.86 -15.05
N GLY A 103 0.47 -4.50 -15.68
CA GLY A 103 -0.64 -5.11 -14.95
C GLY A 103 -0.22 -6.35 -14.17
N GLY A 104 -0.99 -6.64 -13.13
CA GLY A 104 -0.87 -7.87 -12.36
C GLY A 104 -1.32 -9.10 -13.14
N GLU A 105 -1.15 -10.28 -12.55
CA GLU A 105 -1.51 -11.56 -13.20
C GLU A 105 -3.00 -11.68 -13.53
N SER A 106 -3.86 -11.07 -12.70
CA SER A 106 -5.31 -11.02 -12.89
C SER A 106 -5.77 -9.96 -13.90
N ASN A 107 -4.85 -9.15 -14.47
CA ASN A 107 -5.19 -8.07 -15.38
C ASN A 107 -5.21 -8.56 -16.84
N SER A 108 -6.41 -8.76 -17.39
CA SER A 108 -6.57 -9.33 -18.74
C SER A 108 -6.19 -8.37 -19.86
N HIS A 109 -6.34 -7.05 -19.65
CA HIS A 109 -6.04 -6.04 -20.67
C HIS A 109 -4.58 -5.57 -20.63
N TYR A 110 -3.95 -5.63 -19.46
CA TYR A 110 -2.56 -5.20 -19.26
C TYR A 110 -1.73 -6.39 -18.78
N PRO A 111 -1.29 -7.28 -19.67
CA PRO A 111 -0.61 -8.50 -19.27
C PRO A 111 0.78 -8.20 -18.65
N PRO A 112 1.30 -9.11 -17.80
CA PRO A 112 2.51 -8.86 -17.01
C PRO A 112 3.82 -8.80 -17.82
N ASN A 113 3.76 -9.10 -19.12
CA ASN A 113 4.87 -9.01 -20.08
C ASN A 113 4.78 -7.77 -20.99
N LYS A 114 3.87 -6.83 -20.70
CA LYS A 114 3.68 -5.60 -21.47
C LYS A 114 3.87 -4.37 -20.57
N VAL A 115 4.71 -3.43 -21.01
CA VAL A 115 4.84 -2.11 -20.40
C VAL A 115 3.97 -1.12 -21.17
N ILE A 116 3.11 -0.41 -20.47
CA ILE A 116 2.27 0.67 -21.01
C ILE A 116 2.85 2.01 -20.57
N ILE A 117 3.10 2.90 -21.52
CA ILE A 117 3.41 4.29 -21.24
C ILE A 117 2.09 5.07 -21.25
N TRP A 118 1.69 5.53 -20.08
CA TRP A 118 0.42 6.19 -19.83
C TRP A 118 0.64 7.68 -19.63
N ASP A 119 -0.14 8.49 -20.35
CA ASP A 119 -0.28 9.91 -20.09
C ASP A 119 -1.54 10.12 -19.23
N ASP A 120 -1.34 10.48 -17.96
CA ASP A 120 -2.44 10.70 -17.02
C ASP A 120 -3.28 11.93 -17.34
N HIS A 121 -2.63 13.00 -17.84
CA HIS A 121 -3.32 14.23 -18.22
C HIS A 121 -4.28 13.99 -19.39
N GLN A 122 -3.82 13.24 -20.40
CA GLN A 122 -4.66 12.84 -21.54
C GLN A 122 -5.54 11.62 -21.27
N SER A 123 -5.33 10.94 -20.13
CA SER A 123 -5.99 9.68 -19.75
C SER A 123 -5.94 8.63 -20.87
N ARG A 124 -4.75 8.44 -21.48
CA ARG A 124 -4.57 7.46 -22.56
C ARG A 124 -3.19 6.80 -22.55
N CYS A 125 -3.13 5.62 -23.16
CA CYS A 125 -1.88 5.00 -23.57
C CYS A 125 -1.25 5.80 -24.71
N ILE A 126 0.03 6.15 -24.57
CA ILE A 126 0.82 6.85 -25.60
C ILE A 126 1.93 5.97 -26.20
N GLY A 127 2.14 4.77 -25.65
CA GLY A 127 3.09 3.79 -26.19
C GLY A 127 3.04 2.48 -25.42
N GLU A 128 3.44 1.39 -26.06
CA GLU A 128 3.53 0.07 -25.42
C GLU A 128 4.77 -0.70 -25.87
N PHE A 129 5.31 -1.50 -24.96
CA PHE A 129 6.41 -2.43 -25.22
C PHE A 129 5.99 -3.83 -24.79
N ALA A 130 5.94 -4.77 -25.74
CA ALA A 130 5.60 -6.16 -25.46
C ALA A 130 6.86 -7.04 -25.46
N PHE A 131 6.94 -7.93 -24.47
CA PHE A 131 8.09 -8.81 -24.26
C PHE A 131 7.68 -10.28 -24.25
N ARG A 132 8.66 -11.17 -24.47
CA ARG A 132 8.44 -12.63 -24.45
C ARG A 132 8.45 -13.24 -23.06
N SER A 133 8.91 -12.49 -22.06
CA SER A 133 8.90 -12.90 -20.65
C SER A 133 8.32 -11.79 -19.79
N GLU A 134 8.01 -12.14 -18.56
CA GLU A 134 7.51 -11.21 -17.55
C GLU A 134 8.46 -10.01 -17.36
N VAL A 135 7.87 -8.82 -17.23
CA VAL A 135 8.60 -7.61 -16.83
C VAL A 135 8.77 -7.64 -15.31
N ARG A 136 10.02 -7.58 -14.86
CA ARG A 136 10.43 -7.60 -13.45
C ARG A 136 10.52 -6.19 -12.86
N ALA A 137 10.97 -5.22 -13.66
CA ALA A 137 11.01 -3.82 -13.25
C ALA A 137 10.98 -2.88 -14.45
N VAL A 138 10.51 -1.65 -14.22
CA VAL A 138 10.65 -0.53 -15.15
C VAL A 138 11.27 0.64 -14.40
N LYS A 139 12.21 1.35 -15.04
CA LYS A 139 12.79 2.59 -14.51
C LYS A 139 12.74 3.68 -15.56
N LEU A 140 12.32 4.87 -15.14
CA LEU A 140 12.15 6.03 -16.01
C LEU A 140 13.18 7.11 -15.67
N ARG A 141 13.79 7.69 -16.70
CA ARG A 141 14.56 8.93 -16.69
C ARG A 141 13.99 9.86 -17.77
N ARG A 142 14.35 11.15 -17.77
CA ARG A 142 13.83 12.13 -18.74
C ARG A 142 14.04 11.74 -20.20
N ASP A 143 15.07 10.97 -20.50
CA ASP A 143 15.50 10.61 -21.85
C ASP A 143 15.63 9.08 -22.04
N ARG A 144 15.28 8.28 -21.03
CA ARG A 144 15.44 6.82 -21.07
C ARG A 144 14.30 6.07 -20.39
N ILE A 145 13.94 4.93 -20.98
CA ILE A 145 13.09 3.91 -20.37
C ILE A 145 13.94 2.64 -20.25
N VAL A 146 14.08 2.12 -19.03
CA VAL A 146 14.78 0.88 -18.78
C VAL A 146 13.76 -0.18 -18.39
N VAL A 147 13.72 -1.30 -19.12
CA VAL A 147 12.84 -2.43 -18.84
C VAL A 147 13.68 -3.65 -18.50
N VAL A 148 13.43 -4.22 -17.32
CA VAL A 148 14.17 -5.37 -16.78
C VAL A 148 13.30 -6.62 -16.89
N LEU A 149 13.83 -7.62 -17.58
CA LEU A 149 13.32 -8.99 -17.63
C LEU A 149 14.32 -9.87 -16.87
N GLU A 150 13.99 -11.14 -16.66
CA GLU A 150 14.84 -12.07 -15.90
C GLU A 150 16.26 -12.25 -16.47
N HIS A 151 16.39 -12.28 -17.80
CA HIS A 151 17.67 -12.53 -18.47
C HIS A 151 18.09 -11.42 -19.45
N LYS A 152 17.37 -10.29 -19.46
CA LYS A 152 17.66 -9.19 -20.38
C LYS A 152 17.20 -7.85 -19.84
N ILE A 153 17.99 -6.82 -20.11
CA ILE A 153 17.63 -5.43 -19.85
C ILE A 153 17.54 -4.70 -21.19
N TYR A 154 16.44 -4.01 -21.42
CA TYR A 154 16.25 -3.13 -22.57
C TYR A 154 16.36 -1.67 -22.14
N VAL A 155 17.04 -0.86 -22.94
CA VAL A 155 17.19 0.58 -22.71
C VAL A 155 16.70 1.31 -23.96
N TYR A 156 15.60 2.04 -23.84
CA TYR A 156 15.00 2.84 -24.92
C TYR A 156 15.23 4.33 -24.67
N GLY A 157 15.22 5.13 -25.74
CA GLY A 157 15.19 6.60 -25.65
C GLY A 157 13.79 7.16 -25.94
N PHE A 158 13.44 8.27 -25.30
CA PHE A 158 12.35 9.15 -25.74
C PHE A 158 12.92 10.02 -26.88
N MET A 159 12.78 9.62 -28.14
CA MET A 159 13.08 10.51 -29.29
C MET A 159 11.88 11.37 -29.62
#